data_AF-A0A6T8HBS3-F1
#
_entry.id   AF-A0A6T8HBS3-F1
#
_cell.length_a   1.000
_cell.length_b   1.000
_cell.length_c   1.000
_cell.angle_alpha   90.00
_cell.angle_beta   90.00
_cell.angle_gamma   90.00
#
_symmetry.space_group_name_H-M   'P 1'
#
loop_
_entity.id
_entity.type
_entity.pdbx_description
1 polymer ?
#
loop_
_entity_poly.entity_id
_entity_poly.type
_entity_poly.pdbx_seq_one_letter_code
_entity_poly.pdbx_strand_id
1 'polypeptide(L)'
;SEWGASGCRLPVVVQCDFKVDNKNKKKVVLLDDKVRFTGPAGEVICPVKGGDWSLSNEKDLAFTLEFPKEVVRRDVTLQGTVRCEGLLYSKDTLKSLNEQFCSARKEKWVAEEIVEDLIRKKEAPKKWNPTTNEWEKQNVEEPLLSQLSKRASFAFADRKEQKANSARPDLKNLSADFGPFPGVETEVHFQKEGKVTLKKGFSKVVVGTWYAEPINDKPISYYGNFIY
;
A
#
# COMPACT_ATOMS: atom_id res chain seq x y z
N SER A 1 15.06 0.65 6.65
CA SER A 1 15.29 -0.81 6.71
C SER A 1 16.49 -1.12 5.84
N GLU A 2 17.55 -1.69 6.42
CA GLU A 2 18.69 -2.17 5.63
C GLU A 2 18.25 -3.37 4.79
N TRP A 3 18.47 -3.26 3.49
CA TRP A 3 18.35 -4.37 2.55
C TRP A 3 19.57 -5.29 2.70
N GLY A 4 19.47 -6.54 2.25
CA GLY A 4 20.65 -7.42 2.15
C GLY A 4 21.82 -6.72 1.46
N ALA A 5 23.05 -7.00 1.91
CA ALA A 5 24.26 -6.26 1.56
C ALA A 5 24.51 -6.14 0.04
N SER A 6 23.99 -7.07 -0.77
CA SER A 6 24.16 -7.09 -2.22
C SER A 6 22.97 -6.51 -3.03
N GLY A 7 21.86 -6.15 -2.37
CA GLY A 7 20.61 -5.78 -3.05
C GLY A 7 19.91 -6.96 -3.78
N CYS A 8 20.39 -8.19 -3.61
CA CYS A 8 19.77 -9.37 -4.24
C CYS A 8 18.44 -9.73 -3.58
N ARG A 9 17.45 -10.04 -4.43
CA ARG A 9 16.14 -10.56 -4.01
C ARG A 9 16.12 -12.06 -4.25
N LEU A 10 15.66 -12.83 -3.26
CA LEU A 10 15.31 -14.24 -3.43
C LEU A 10 13.82 -14.32 -3.79
N PRO A 11 13.44 -14.52 -5.06
CA PRO A 11 12.06 -14.56 -5.48
C PRO A 11 11.57 -15.99 -5.23
N VAL A 12 11.01 -16.16 -4.03
CA VAL A 12 10.33 -17.37 -3.58
C VAL A 12 8.86 -17.20 -3.88
N VAL A 13 8.32 -18.06 -4.73
CA VAL A 13 6.87 -18.17 -4.94
C VAL A 13 6.39 -19.34 -4.08
N VAL A 14 5.44 -19.06 -3.18
CA VAL A 14 4.79 -20.07 -2.33
C VAL A 14 3.30 -19.90 -2.49
N GLN A 15 2.64 -20.95 -2.95
CA GLN A 15 1.19 -20.99 -3.02
C GLN A 15 0.65 -21.48 -1.67
N CYS A 16 -0.12 -20.65 -0.98
CA CYS A 16 -0.67 -21.00 0.33
C CYS A 16 -2.04 -20.36 0.57
N ASP A 17 -2.75 -20.95 1.51
CA ASP A 17 -4.06 -20.54 2.02
C ASP A 17 -3.97 -20.35 3.55
N PHE A 18 -4.92 -19.61 4.12
CA PHE A 18 -4.96 -19.28 5.55
C PHE A 18 -6.17 -19.93 6.19
N LYS A 19 -5.95 -20.82 7.16
CA LYS A 19 -7.05 -21.51 7.85
C LYS A 19 -6.98 -21.36 9.35
N VAL A 20 -8.15 -21.49 9.98
CA VAL A 20 -8.30 -21.65 11.43
C VAL A 20 -8.80 -23.07 11.64
N ASP A 21 -8.07 -23.88 12.41
CA ASP A 21 -8.50 -25.24 12.72
C ASP A 21 -9.61 -25.26 13.79
N ASN A 22 -10.20 -26.44 14.03
CA ASN A 22 -11.25 -26.63 15.04
C ASN A 22 -10.79 -26.32 16.48
N LYS A 23 -9.48 -26.12 16.70
CA LYS A 23 -8.89 -25.73 17.99
C LYS A 23 -8.48 -24.24 18.00
N ASN A 24 -9.02 -23.44 17.07
CA ASN A 24 -8.70 -22.03 16.87
C ASN A 24 -7.22 -21.74 16.56
N LYS A 25 -6.46 -22.73 16.06
CA LYS A 25 -5.08 -22.52 15.63
C LYS A 25 -5.05 -21.98 14.21
N LYS A 26 -4.36 -20.86 14.05
CA LYS A 26 -4.18 -20.14 12.79
C LYS A 26 -2.99 -20.73 12.03
N LYS A 27 -3.25 -21.53 11.00
CA LYS A 27 -2.22 -22.25 10.22
C LYS A 27 -2.20 -21.81 8.76
N VAL A 28 -0.98 -21.67 8.25
CA VAL A 28 -0.73 -21.50 6.82
C VAL A 28 -0.78 -22.89 6.19
N VAL A 29 -1.64 -23.07 5.20
CA VAL A 29 -1.81 -24.33 4.45
C VAL A 29 -1.15 -24.16 3.10
N LEU A 30 -0.15 -24.97 2.81
CA LEU A 30 0.52 -24.93 1.52
C LEU A 30 -0.31 -25.64 0.45
N LEU A 31 -0.42 -25.03 -0.72
CA LEU A 31 -0.98 -25.65 -1.92
C LEU A 31 0.11 -26.44 -2.68
N ASP A 32 1.36 -25.98 -2.61
CA ASP A 32 2.56 -26.71 -3.04
C ASP A 32 3.56 -26.73 -1.87
N ASP A 33 4.10 -27.92 -1.55
CA ASP A 33 5.06 -28.14 -0.47
C ASP A 33 6.50 -27.76 -0.87
N LYS A 34 6.68 -27.19 -2.05
CA LYS A 34 7.96 -26.79 -2.61
C LYS A 34 7.97 -25.32 -3.03
N VAL A 35 9.13 -24.71 -2.86
CA VAL A 35 9.51 -23.45 -3.48
C VAL A 35 10.41 -23.74 -4.66
N ARG A 36 10.18 -23.03 -5.76
CA ARG A 36 11.02 -23.10 -6.96
C ARG A 36 11.56 -21.73 -7.30
N PHE A 37 12.83 -21.66 -7.68
CA PHE A 37 13.44 -20.46 -8.27
C PHE A 37 14.66 -20.81 -9.12
N THR A 38 15.05 -19.91 -10.01
CA THR A 38 16.27 -20.07 -10.81
C THR A 38 17.49 -19.54 -10.06
N GLY A 39 18.47 -20.40 -9.80
CA GLY A 39 19.78 -20.06 -9.25
C GLY A 39 20.88 -20.08 -10.33
N PRO A 40 22.14 -19.75 -9.98
CA PRO A 40 23.27 -19.76 -10.91
C PRO A 40 23.53 -21.12 -11.57
N ALA A 41 23.18 -22.21 -10.88
CA ALA A 41 23.38 -23.59 -11.34
C ALA A 41 22.12 -24.22 -11.99
N GLY A 42 21.05 -23.45 -12.19
CA GLY A 42 19.78 -23.93 -12.74
C GLY A 42 18.61 -23.82 -11.76
N GLU A 43 17.55 -24.60 -12.00
CA GLU A 43 16.37 -24.65 -11.13
C GLU A 43 16.74 -25.16 -9.73
N VAL A 44 16.28 -24.44 -8.71
CA VAL A 44 16.40 -24.82 -7.31
C VAL A 44 15.00 -25.15 -6.81
N ILE A 45 14.82 -26.37 -6.32
CA ILE A 45 13.58 -26.85 -5.71
C ILE A 45 13.87 -27.14 -4.23
N CYS A 46 13.17 -26.44 -3.34
CA CYS A 46 13.36 -26.57 -1.89
C CYS A 46 12.03 -26.88 -1.20
N PRO A 47 11.98 -27.87 -0.29
CA PRO A 47 10.79 -28.11 0.51
C PRO A 47 10.50 -26.92 1.43
N VAL A 48 9.24 -26.64 1.66
CA VAL A 48 8.75 -25.62 2.60
C VAL A 48 7.57 -26.21 3.39
N LYS A 49 7.38 -25.75 4.63
CA LYS A 49 6.21 -26.06 5.45
C LYS A 49 5.47 -24.79 5.84
N GLY A 50 4.15 -24.89 5.93
CA GLY A 50 3.32 -23.81 6.45
C GLY A 50 3.53 -23.65 7.96
N GLY A 51 3.70 -22.41 8.40
CA GLY A 51 3.77 -22.07 9.82
C GLY A 51 2.45 -21.55 10.36
N ASP A 52 2.54 -20.60 11.28
CA ASP A 52 1.40 -19.90 11.87
C ASP A 52 1.16 -18.56 11.17
N TRP A 53 -0.07 -18.05 11.27
CA TRP A 53 -0.42 -16.69 10.85
C TRP A 53 -1.16 -15.92 11.95
N SER A 54 -1.11 -14.60 11.83
CA SER A 54 -1.77 -13.65 12.72
C SER A 54 -2.24 -12.45 11.90
N LEU A 55 -3.37 -11.90 12.29
CA LEU A 55 -3.92 -10.67 11.74
C LEU A 55 -4.14 -9.71 12.91
N SER A 56 -3.55 -8.52 12.85
CA SER A 56 -3.80 -7.44 13.80
C SER A 56 -4.57 -6.30 13.15
N ASN A 57 -5.50 -5.70 13.90
CA ASN A 57 -6.35 -4.60 13.44
C ASN A 57 -7.12 -4.91 12.13
N GLU A 58 -7.43 -6.18 11.88
CA GLU A 58 -8.08 -6.67 10.64
C GLU A 58 -7.35 -6.29 9.34
N LYS A 59 -6.09 -5.87 9.45
CA LYS A 59 -5.33 -5.26 8.35
C LYS A 59 -3.93 -5.82 8.24
N ASP A 60 -3.19 -5.88 9.33
CA ASP A 60 -1.77 -6.24 9.29
C ASP A 60 -1.63 -7.76 9.37
N LEU A 61 -1.43 -8.40 8.22
CA LEU A 61 -1.20 -9.83 8.11
C LEU A 61 0.28 -10.13 8.37
N ALA A 62 0.53 -11.06 9.27
CA ALA A 62 1.84 -11.66 9.43
C ALA A 62 1.72 -13.19 9.44
N PHE A 63 2.58 -13.87 8.72
CA PHE A 63 2.61 -15.32 8.69
C PHE A 63 4.03 -15.86 8.60
N THR A 64 4.17 -17.16 8.84
CA THR A 64 5.46 -17.81 8.84
C THR A 64 5.48 -19.01 7.91
N LEU A 65 6.64 -19.23 7.32
CA LEU A 65 6.97 -20.40 6.54
C LEU A 65 8.22 -21.02 7.15
N GLU A 66 8.28 -22.34 7.15
CA GLU A 66 9.42 -23.08 7.69
C GLU A 66 10.20 -23.71 6.53
N PHE A 67 11.48 -23.36 6.45
CA PHE A 67 12.43 -23.87 5.46
C PHE A 67 13.34 -24.91 6.14
N PRO A 68 13.01 -26.23 6.03
CA PRO A 68 13.76 -27.28 6.72
C PRO A 68 15.17 -27.49 6.15
N LYS A 69 15.41 -27.04 4.91
CA LYS A 69 16.73 -27.04 4.29
C LYS A 69 17.18 -25.60 4.05
N GLU A 70 18.47 -25.37 4.18
CA GLU A 70 19.08 -24.09 3.86
C GLU A 70 18.90 -23.77 2.37
N VAL A 71 18.41 -22.58 2.08
CA VAL A 71 18.25 -22.04 0.73
C VAL A 71 19.14 -20.82 0.59
N VAL A 72 20.15 -20.94 -0.26
CA VAL A 72 21.13 -19.88 -0.49
C VAL A 72 20.96 -19.32 -1.90
N ARG A 73 20.88 -17.99 -2.01
CA ARG A 73 21.07 -17.26 -3.27
C ARG A 73 21.95 -16.06 -3.00
N ARG A 74 23.19 -16.13 -3.48
CA ARG A 74 24.22 -15.10 -3.26
C ARG A 74 24.40 -14.85 -1.75
N ASP A 75 24.08 -13.66 -1.25
CA ASP A 75 24.22 -13.28 0.16
C ASP A 75 22.94 -13.49 1.00
N VAL A 76 21.84 -13.93 0.39
CA VAL A 76 20.59 -14.23 1.09
C VAL A 76 20.52 -15.73 1.39
N THR A 77 20.39 -16.05 2.67
CA THR A 77 20.24 -17.41 3.18
C THR A 77 18.93 -17.51 3.95
N LEU A 78 18.05 -18.44 3.55
CA LEU A 78 16.84 -18.79 4.29
C LEU A 78 17.01 -20.18 4.91
N GLN A 79 16.83 -20.28 6.22
CA GLN A 79 16.74 -21.55 6.93
C GLN A 79 15.87 -21.35 8.18
N GLY A 80 15.06 -22.36 8.52
CA GLY A 80 14.16 -22.30 9.66
C GLY A 80 12.95 -21.40 9.40
N THR A 81 12.53 -20.65 10.41
CA THR A 81 11.31 -19.83 10.34
C THR A 81 11.54 -18.50 9.62
N VAL A 82 10.86 -18.32 8.50
CA VAL A 82 10.84 -17.10 7.70
C VAL A 82 9.51 -16.38 7.95
N ARG A 83 9.55 -15.07 8.24
CA ARG A 83 8.35 -14.27 8.54
C ARG A 83 7.98 -13.42 7.34
N CYS A 84 6.74 -13.54 6.90
CA CYS A 84 6.12 -12.73 5.86
C CYS A 84 5.13 -11.74 6.49
N GLU A 85 5.11 -10.52 5.97
CA GLU A 85 4.23 -9.43 6.43
C GLU A 85 3.53 -8.81 5.21
N GLY A 86 2.24 -8.49 5.32
CA GLY A 86 1.48 -7.82 4.27
C GLY A 86 0.23 -7.15 4.83
N LEU A 87 -0.57 -6.55 3.94
CA LEU A 87 -1.76 -5.81 4.30
C LEU A 87 -3.02 -6.43 3.66
N LEU A 88 -4.08 -6.47 4.45
CA LEU A 88 -5.44 -6.79 4.03
C LEU A 88 -6.28 -5.51 4.05
N TYR A 89 -7.19 -5.40 3.08
CA TYR A 89 -8.13 -4.32 2.99
C TYR A 89 -9.53 -4.89 2.84
N SER A 90 -10.33 -4.82 3.90
CA SER A 90 -11.75 -5.16 3.81
C SER A 90 -12.51 -4.16 2.95
N LYS A 91 -13.62 -4.59 2.37
CA LYS A 91 -14.51 -3.72 1.57
C LYS A 91 -14.93 -2.47 2.34
N ASP A 92 -15.24 -2.61 3.63
CA ASP A 92 -15.63 -1.49 4.49
C ASP A 92 -14.47 -0.53 4.75
N THR A 93 -13.26 -1.06 4.94
CA THR A 93 -12.06 -0.24 5.10
C THR A 93 -11.80 0.58 3.83
N LEU A 94 -11.88 -0.04 2.65
CA LEU A 94 -11.70 0.65 1.37
C LEU A 94 -12.76 1.73 1.16
N LYS A 95 -14.02 1.43 1.49
CA LYS A 95 -15.13 2.39 1.41
C LYS A 95 -14.89 3.58 2.34
N SER A 96 -14.53 3.33 3.61
CA SER A 96 -14.25 4.38 4.59
C SER A 96 -13.08 5.28 4.17
N LEU A 97 -11.98 4.70 3.68
CA LEU A 97 -10.84 5.47 3.18
C LEU A 97 -11.21 6.33 1.96
N ASN A 98 -12.06 5.82 1.07
CA ASN A 98 -12.54 6.57 -0.08
C ASN A 98 -13.47 7.72 0.34
N GLU A 99 -14.37 7.49 1.30
CA GLU A 99 -15.24 8.54 1.87
C GLU A 99 -14.43 9.65 2.54
N GLN A 100 -13.41 9.29 3.34
CA GLN A 100 -12.50 10.25 3.98
C GLN A 100 -11.77 11.10 2.95
N PHE A 101 -11.25 10.48 1.89
CA PHE A 101 -10.60 11.22 0.80
C PHE A 101 -11.57 12.13 0.05
N CYS A 102 -12.74 11.64 -0.32
CA CYS A 102 -13.75 12.43 -1.02
C CYS A 102 -14.19 13.64 -0.19
N SER A 103 -14.33 13.47 1.12
CA SER A 103 -14.63 14.56 2.05
C SER A 103 -13.50 15.59 2.11
N ALA A 104 -12.25 15.15 2.30
CA ALA A 104 -11.08 16.04 2.31
C ALA A 104 -10.90 16.79 0.98
N ARG A 105 -11.16 16.12 -0.15
CA ARG A 105 -11.09 16.74 -1.48
C ARG A 105 -12.16 17.80 -1.69
N LYS A 106 -13.39 17.58 -1.19
CA LYS A 106 -14.45 18.61 -1.21
C LYS A 106 -14.05 19.84 -0.41
N GLU A 107 -13.49 19.65 0.79
CA GLU A 107 -13.00 20.76 1.61
C GLU A 107 -11.89 21.56 0.91
N LYS A 108 -10.93 20.85 0.27
CA LYS A 108 -9.88 21.49 -0.54
C LYS A 108 -10.45 22.30 -1.68
N TRP A 109 -11.41 21.74 -2.43
CA TRP A 109 -12.03 22.43 -3.56
C TRP A 109 -12.76 23.70 -3.13
N VAL A 110 -13.53 23.66 -2.04
CA VAL A 110 -14.19 24.87 -1.50
C VAL A 110 -13.15 25.92 -1.08
N ALA A 111 -12.07 25.52 -0.42
CA ALA A 111 -11.00 26.45 -0.02
C ALA A 111 -10.25 27.03 -1.23
N GLU A 112 -10.06 26.24 -2.28
CA GLU A 112 -9.46 26.65 -3.55
C GLU A 112 -10.31 27.71 -4.25
N GLU A 113 -11.62 27.47 -4.40
CA GLU A 113 -12.55 28.41 -5.01
C GLU A 113 -12.54 29.78 -4.30
N ILE A 114 -12.45 29.79 -2.97
CA ILE A 114 -12.33 31.01 -2.18
C ILE A 114 -11.02 31.76 -2.48
N VAL A 115 -9.91 31.05 -2.65
CA VAL A 115 -8.61 31.64 -2.99
C VAL A 115 -8.57 32.12 -4.44
N GLU A 116 -9.15 31.38 -5.37
CA GLU A 116 -9.28 31.77 -6.77
C GLU A 116 -10.17 33.01 -6.93
N ASP A 117 -11.29 33.10 -6.21
CA ASP A 117 -12.14 34.28 -6.22
C ASP A 117 -11.40 35.53 -5.70
N LEU A 118 -10.57 35.38 -4.66
CA LEU A 118 -9.68 36.45 -4.20
C LEU A 118 -8.72 36.94 -5.29
N ILE A 119 -8.06 36.00 -5.98
CA ILE A 119 -7.11 36.31 -7.04
C ILE A 119 -7.84 37.00 -8.20
N ARG A 120 -8.96 36.44 -8.64
CA ARG A 120 -9.82 37.02 -9.69
C ARG A 120 -10.27 38.43 -9.35
N LYS A 121 -10.71 38.70 -8.12
CA LYS A 121 -11.10 40.05 -7.68
C LYS A 121 -9.93 41.03 -7.66
N LYS A 122 -8.73 40.56 -7.30
CA LYS A 122 -7.52 41.38 -7.27
C LYS A 122 -7.03 41.76 -8.67
N GLU A 123 -7.11 40.81 -9.61
CA GLU A 123 -6.66 40.92 -11.00
C GLU A 123 -7.72 41.50 -11.94
N ALA A 124 -8.95 41.69 -11.46
CA ALA A 124 -10.04 42.28 -12.23
C ALA A 124 -9.63 43.65 -12.83
N PRO A 125 -9.92 43.90 -14.12
CA PRO A 125 -9.56 45.15 -14.75
C PRO A 125 -10.30 46.31 -14.07
N LYS A 126 -9.63 47.47 -14.02
CA LYS A 126 -10.27 48.70 -13.60
C LYS A 126 -11.36 49.07 -14.60
N LYS A 127 -12.45 49.66 -14.12
CA LYS A 127 -13.51 50.21 -14.95
C LYS A 127 -13.49 51.73 -14.86
N TRP A 128 -13.69 52.39 -15.99
CA TRP A 128 -13.82 53.84 -16.04
C TRP A 128 -15.08 54.27 -15.28
N ASN A 129 -14.92 55.19 -14.34
CA ASN A 129 -16.02 55.81 -13.60
C ASN A 129 -16.24 57.24 -14.14
N PRO A 130 -17.34 57.52 -14.85
CA PRO A 130 -17.60 58.83 -15.44
C PRO A 130 -17.93 59.92 -14.39
N THR A 131 -18.30 59.54 -13.17
CA THR A 131 -18.63 60.49 -12.09
C THR A 131 -17.36 61.05 -11.45
N THR A 132 -16.34 60.22 -11.28
CA THR A 132 -15.04 60.61 -10.71
C THR A 132 -13.99 60.90 -11.78
N ASN A 133 -14.28 60.56 -13.04
CA ASN A 133 -13.40 60.73 -14.21
C ASN A 133 -12.07 59.97 -14.06
N GLU A 134 -12.11 58.80 -13.42
CA GLU A 134 -10.95 57.97 -13.10
C GLU A 134 -11.20 56.46 -13.36
N TRP A 135 -10.11 55.70 -13.54
CA TRP A 135 -10.16 54.24 -13.61
C TRP A 135 -10.15 53.63 -12.20
N GLU A 136 -11.26 53.04 -11.80
CA GLU A 136 -11.46 52.51 -10.45
C GLU A 136 -11.56 50.98 -10.44
N LYS A 137 -11.07 50.36 -9.35
CA LYS A 137 -11.32 48.93 -9.11
C LYS A 137 -12.76 48.76 -8.63
N GLN A 138 -13.51 47.83 -9.26
CA GLN A 138 -14.90 47.57 -8.87
C GLN A 138 -15.04 46.80 -7.55
N ASN A 139 -14.01 46.04 -7.15
CA ASN A 139 -14.05 45.22 -5.95
C ASN A 139 -13.25 45.89 -4.83
N VAL A 140 -13.85 46.00 -3.65
CA VAL A 140 -13.14 46.40 -2.43
C VAL A 140 -12.10 45.33 -2.12
N GLU A 141 -10.83 45.75 -1.99
CA GLU A 141 -9.77 44.81 -1.60
C GLU A 141 -10.03 44.29 -0.18
N GLU A 142 -10.07 42.97 -0.04
CA GLU A 142 -10.20 42.36 1.28
C GLU A 142 -8.96 42.65 2.15
N PRO A 143 -9.11 42.80 3.48
CA PRO A 143 -7.99 43.00 4.39
C PRO A 143 -6.95 41.87 4.28
N LEU A 144 -5.66 42.21 4.40
CA LEU A 144 -4.55 41.24 4.30
C LEU A 144 -4.71 40.03 5.23
N LEU A 145 -5.20 40.23 6.44
CA LEU A 145 -5.44 39.13 7.40
C LEU A 145 -6.51 38.14 6.90
N SER A 146 -7.55 38.62 6.21
CA SER A 146 -8.57 37.77 5.56
C SER A 146 -7.95 36.95 4.42
N GLN A 147 -7.08 37.56 3.62
CA GLN A 147 -6.39 36.87 2.54
C GLN A 147 -5.44 35.78 3.08
N LEU A 148 -4.70 36.10 4.15
CA LEU A 148 -3.79 35.15 4.80
C LEU A 148 -4.55 33.98 5.43
N SER A 149 -5.68 34.23 6.11
CA SER A 149 -6.49 33.18 6.72
C SER A 149 -7.07 32.23 5.67
N LYS A 150 -7.58 32.75 4.54
CA LYS A 150 -8.08 31.94 3.41
C LYS A 150 -6.98 31.07 2.80
N ARG A 151 -5.78 31.60 2.59
CA ARG A 151 -4.62 30.83 2.13
C ARG A 151 -4.17 29.76 3.13
N ALA A 152 -4.20 30.08 4.42
CA ALA A 152 -3.89 29.11 5.48
C ALA A 152 -4.93 27.97 5.51
N SER A 153 -6.22 28.27 5.37
CA SER A 153 -7.29 27.27 5.26
C SER A 153 -7.10 26.35 4.06
N PHE A 154 -6.75 26.90 2.89
CA PHE A 154 -6.41 26.09 1.72
C PHE A 154 -5.21 25.18 1.99
N ALA A 155 -4.12 25.70 2.54
CA ALA A 155 -2.93 24.89 2.86
C ALA A 155 -3.23 23.77 3.88
N PHE A 156 -4.11 24.03 4.85
CA PHE A 156 -4.56 22.99 5.79
C PHE A 156 -5.40 21.92 5.10
N ALA A 157 -6.35 22.32 4.25
CA ALA A 157 -7.19 21.40 3.49
C ALA A 157 -6.37 20.55 2.50
N ASP A 158 -5.37 21.14 1.84
CA ASP A 158 -4.42 20.44 0.98
C ASP A 158 -3.63 19.37 1.74
N ARG A 159 -3.08 19.71 2.92
CA ARG A 159 -2.41 18.72 3.78
C ARG A 159 -3.35 17.60 4.23
N LYS A 160 -4.61 17.92 4.54
CA LYS A 160 -5.63 16.92 4.92
C LYS A 160 -5.94 15.97 3.77
N GLU A 161 -6.09 16.49 2.55
CA GLU A 161 -6.29 15.69 1.34
C GLU A 161 -5.08 14.80 1.05
N GLN A 162 -3.86 15.33 1.09
CA GLN A 162 -2.63 14.56 0.92
C GLN A 162 -2.52 13.42 1.94
N LYS A 163 -2.83 13.69 3.21
CA LYS A 163 -2.84 12.66 4.26
C LYS A 163 -3.88 11.58 3.96
N ALA A 164 -5.11 11.95 3.63
CA ALA A 164 -6.17 11.00 3.30
C ALA A 164 -5.83 10.19 2.04
N ASN A 165 -5.22 10.82 1.03
CA ASN A 165 -4.78 10.16 -0.19
C ASN A 165 -3.64 9.16 0.09
N SER A 166 -2.66 9.53 0.92
CA SER A 166 -1.53 8.65 1.30
C SER A 166 -1.96 7.42 2.10
N ALA A 167 -3.11 7.48 2.79
CA ALA A 167 -3.66 6.36 3.54
C ALA A 167 -4.38 5.33 2.64
N ARG A 168 -4.78 5.74 1.42
CA ARG A 168 -5.47 4.86 0.47
C ARG A 168 -4.48 3.95 -0.23
N PRO A 169 -4.77 2.64 -0.37
CA PRO A 169 -4.02 1.81 -1.28
C PRO A 169 -4.30 2.24 -2.73
N ASP A 170 -3.28 2.17 -3.58
CA ASP A 170 -3.47 2.24 -5.03
C ASP A 170 -4.20 0.96 -5.47
N LEU A 171 -5.25 1.11 -6.28
CA LEU A 171 -6.02 -0.01 -6.84
C LEU A 171 -5.12 -0.98 -7.62
N LYS A 172 -4.07 -0.48 -8.27
CA LYS A 172 -3.10 -1.32 -8.99
C LYS A 172 -2.33 -2.26 -8.06
N ASN A 173 -2.16 -1.86 -6.80
CA ASN A 173 -1.43 -2.59 -5.77
C ASN A 173 -2.33 -3.52 -4.94
N LEU A 174 -3.65 -3.53 -5.17
CA LEU A 174 -4.58 -4.49 -4.58
C LEU A 174 -4.73 -5.71 -5.47
N SER A 175 -5.03 -6.86 -4.86
CA SER A 175 -5.39 -8.07 -5.58
C SER A 175 -6.62 -7.81 -6.46
N ALA A 176 -6.57 -8.34 -7.68
CA ALA A 176 -7.68 -8.38 -8.62
C ALA A 176 -8.85 -9.18 -8.03
N ASP A 177 -8.54 -10.32 -7.43
CA ASP A 177 -9.52 -11.16 -6.76
C ASP A 177 -9.70 -10.74 -5.30
N PHE A 178 -10.93 -10.89 -4.80
CA PHE A 178 -11.29 -10.71 -3.41
C PHE A 178 -11.99 -11.97 -2.90
N GLY A 179 -11.95 -12.16 -1.59
CA GLY A 179 -12.57 -13.34 -1.00
C GLY A 179 -12.69 -13.25 0.51
N PRO A 180 -13.35 -14.25 1.13
CA PRO A 180 -13.44 -14.35 2.57
C PRO A 180 -12.04 -14.59 3.17
N PHE A 181 -11.77 -14.01 4.33
CA PHE A 181 -10.56 -14.27 5.09
C PHE A 181 -10.89 -14.58 6.54
N PRO A 182 -10.27 -15.61 7.17
CA PRO A 182 -10.65 -15.98 8.52
C PRO A 182 -10.43 -14.84 9.52
N GLY A 183 -11.49 -14.53 10.28
CA GLY A 183 -11.47 -13.44 11.26
C GLY A 183 -11.72 -12.04 10.68
N VAL A 184 -12.19 -11.94 9.43
CA VAL A 184 -12.74 -10.71 8.85
C VAL A 184 -14.15 -11.01 8.35
N GLU A 185 -15.11 -10.16 8.69
CA GLU A 185 -16.53 -10.39 8.37
C GLU A 185 -16.86 -10.18 6.90
N THR A 186 -16.15 -9.27 6.23
CA THR A 186 -16.35 -8.93 4.82
C THR A 186 -15.21 -9.43 3.94
N GLU A 187 -15.47 -9.44 2.64
CA GLU A 187 -14.46 -9.78 1.63
C GLU A 187 -13.27 -8.84 1.72
N VAL A 188 -12.07 -9.41 1.55
CA VAL A 188 -10.81 -8.68 1.62
C VAL A 188 -10.09 -8.70 0.29
N HIS A 189 -9.40 -7.60 0.01
CA HIS A 189 -8.32 -7.54 -0.96
C HIS A 189 -6.98 -7.65 -0.24
N PHE A 190 -6.04 -8.36 -0.84
CA PHE A 190 -4.65 -8.34 -0.40
C PHE A 190 -3.94 -7.17 -1.06
N GLN A 191 -3.00 -6.55 -0.34
CA GLN A 191 -1.95 -5.81 -1.01
C GLN A 191 -1.08 -6.83 -1.76
N LYS A 192 -0.94 -6.65 -3.08
CA LYS A 192 -0.23 -7.56 -3.98
C LYS A 192 1.19 -7.86 -3.55
N GLU A 193 1.88 -6.89 -2.97
CA GLU A 193 3.27 -7.03 -2.52
C GLU A 193 3.37 -6.91 -1.00
N GLY A 194 3.97 -7.90 -0.37
CA GLY A 194 4.36 -7.90 1.04
C GLY A 194 5.86 -8.09 1.24
N LYS A 195 6.30 -8.08 2.49
CA LYS A 195 7.72 -8.15 2.88
C LYS A 195 8.06 -9.51 3.46
N VAL A 196 9.25 -10.00 3.11
CA VAL A 196 9.86 -11.16 3.74
C VAL A 196 10.97 -10.67 4.68
N THR A 197 10.90 -11.09 5.94
CA THR A 197 11.80 -10.64 6.99
C THR A 197 12.45 -11.83 7.70
N LEU A 198 13.71 -11.65 8.06
CA LEU A 198 14.45 -12.56 8.94
C LEU A 198 14.81 -11.85 10.24
N LYS A 199 14.89 -12.63 11.32
CA LYS A 199 15.44 -12.16 12.58
C LYS A 199 16.95 -12.36 12.56
N LYS A 200 17.72 -11.27 12.63
CA LYS A 200 19.19 -11.28 12.73
C LYS A 200 19.59 -10.64 14.07
N GLY A 201 19.87 -11.48 15.07
CA GLY A 201 20.07 -11.04 16.45
C GLY A 201 18.84 -10.36 17.03
N PHE A 202 18.98 -9.11 17.50
CA PHE A 202 17.88 -8.27 17.99
C PHE A 202 17.15 -7.50 16.89
N SER A 203 17.65 -7.53 15.65
CA SER A 203 17.11 -6.76 14.52
C SER A 203 16.28 -7.61 13.57
N LYS A 204 15.31 -6.98 12.89
CA LYS A 204 14.61 -7.55 11.73
C LYS A 204 15.23 -7.00 10.45
N VAL A 205 15.58 -7.88 9.51
CA VAL A 205 16.14 -7.52 8.21
C VAL A 205 15.16 -7.91 7.11
N VAL A 206 14.94 -7.01 6.14
CA VAL A 206 14.11 -7.30 4.97
C VAL A 206 14.99 -7.99 3.93
N VAL A 207 14.62 -9.22 3.55
CA VAL A 207 15.40 -10.08 2.65
C VAL A 207 14.72 -10.33 1.30
N GLY A 208 13.46 -9.90 1.16
CA GLY A 208 12.71 -10.08 -0.06
C GLY A 208 11.28 -9.57 0.04
N THR A 209 10.54 -9.87 -1.02
CA THR A 209 9.11 -9.56 -1.14
C THR A 209 8.36 -10.84 -1.47
N TRP A 210 7.14 -10.96 -0.96
CA TRP A 210 6.20 -12.01 -1.36
C TRP A 210 5.04 -11.37 -2.10
N TYR A 211 4.38 -12.14 -2.98
CA TYR A 211 3.29 -11.65 -3.78
C TYR A 211 2.02 -12.46 -3.54
N ALA A 212 0.88 -11.78 -3.42
CA ALA A 212 -0.43 -12.41 -3.26
C ALA A 212 -0.96 -13.02 -4.58
N GLU A 213 -0.43 -12.56 -5.72
CA GLU A 213 -0.82 -12.99 -7.06
C GLU A 213 0.40 -13.36 -7.91
N PRO A 214 0.24 -14.15 -8.98
CA PRO A 214 1.29 -14.39 -9.96
C PRO A 214 1.84 -13.08 -10.53
N ILE A 215 3.17 -13.00 -10.67
CA ILE A 215 3.85 -11.81 -11.17
C ILE A 215 3.74 -11.80 -12.71
N ASN A 216 2.81 -11.01 -13.26
CA ASN A 216 2.58 -10.95 -14.71
C ASN A 216 3.49 -9.94 -15.46
N ASP A 217 4.05 -8.94 -14.76
CA ASP A 217 4.70 -7.77 -15.39
C ASP A 217 6.24 -7.76 -15.33
N LYS A 218 6.88 -8.84 -14.84
CA LYS A 218 8.36 -8.97 -14.82
C LYS A 218 8.79 -10.07 -15.76
N PRO A 219 9.92 -9.92 -16.50
CA PRO A 219 10.39 -10.94 -17.40
C PRO A 219 10.50 -12.28 -16.67
N ILE A 220 9.76 -13.22 -17.24
CA ILE A 220 9.38 -14.52 -16.70
C ILE A 220 10.62 -15.35 -16.43
N SER A 221 10.80 -15.79 -15.19
CA SER A 221 11.59 -16.98 -14.86
C SER A 221 10.77 -18.03 -14.10
N TYR A 222 9.43 -18.01 -14.25
CA TYR A 222 8.52 -18.72 -13.34
C TYR A 222 7.35 -19.48 -13.98
N TYR A 223 7.22 -19.58 -15.31
CA TYR A 223 6.19 -20.46 -15.89
C TYR A 223 6.71 -21.90 -15.95
N GLY A 224 6.38 -22.68 -14.93
CA GLY A 224 6.43 -24.13 -14.92
C GLY A 224 5.03 -24.70 -14.70
N ASN A 225 4.38 -25.11 -15.80
CA ASN A 225 3.19 -25.96 -15.91
C ASN A 225 1.85 -25.42 -15.36
N PHE A 226 1.05 -24.83 -16.26
CA PHE A 226 -0.41 -24.93 -16.17
C PHE A 226 -0.82 -26.34 -16.61
N ILE A 227 -1.50 -27.08 -15.75
CA ILE A 227 -2.30 -28.25 -16.14
C ILE A 227 -3.74 -27.74 -16.27
N TYR A 228 -4.33 -27.99 -17.44
CA TYR A 228 -5.73 -27.70 -17.79
C TYR A 228 -6.73 -28.42 -16.89
#